data_AF-A0A5C7VG50-F1
#
_entry.id   AF-A0A5C7VG50-F1
#
_cell.length_a   1.000
_cell.length_b   1.000
_cell.length_c   1.000
_cell.angle_alpha   90.00
_cell.angle_beta   90.00
_cell.angle_gamma   90.00
#
_symmetry.space_group_name_H-M   'P 1'
#
loop_
_entity.id
_entity.type
_entity.pdbx_description
1 polymer ?
#
loop_
_entity_poly.entity_id
_entity_poly.type
_entity_poly.pdbx_seq_one_letter_code
_entity_poly.pdbx_strand_id
1 'polypeptide(L)'
;MSSRSAPVRCCRCRNEHGEASRVDKPRKTKPGGIQISDTVCPCCGCKTFYDLTPQVAWCWASGLIEIGDVLPPDNAGGGGAIEIARGPKYALKAQLEVVARHGKGQSRGLLLVPGVPEASSQKEKGDALAQWLGWCNKRKSRDGVSFSREVA
;
A
#
# COMPACT_ATOMS: atom_id res chain seq x y z
N MET A 1 -7.28 -20.79 13.82
CA MET A 1 -6.84 -19.45 13.39
C MET A 1 -7.75 -19.02 12.25
N SER A 2 -8.81 -18.25 12.56
CA SER A 2 -9.78 -17.84 11.55
C SER A 2 -9.11 -16.91 10.55
N SER A 3 -8.82 -17.41 9.35
CA SER A 3 -8.44 -16.59 8.21
C SER A 3 -9.62 -15.67 7.89
N ARG A 4 -9.65 -14.46 8.48
CA ARG A 4 -10.52 -13.39 8.00
C ARG A 4 -10.06 -13.12 6.58
N SER A 5 -10.77 -13.67 5.60
CA SER A 5 -10.49 -13.49 4.18
C SER A 5 -10.34 -12.00 3.91
N ALA A 6 -9.16 -11.58 3.45
CA ALA A 6 -8.85 -10.18 3.25
C ALA A 6 -9.89 -9.52 2.32
N PRO A 7 -10.32 -8.29 2.62
CA PRO A 7 -11.29 -7.61 1.78
C PRO A 7 -10.68 -7.38 0.39
N VAL A 8 -11.47 -7.63 -0.66
CA VAL A 8 -11.09 -7.31 -2.04
C VAL A 8 -12.10 -6.40 -2.71
N ARG A 9 -11.65 -5.62 -3.68
CA ARG A 9 -12.53 -4.79 -4.52
C ARG A 9 -12.56 -5.32 -5.94
N CYS A 10 -13.75 -5.59 -6.48
CA CYS A 10 -13.87 -6.00 -7.88
C CYS A 10 -13.34 -4.91 -8.84
N CYS A 11 -12.47 -5.27 -9.79
CA CYS A 11 -11.94 -4.29 -10.76
C CYS A 11 -13.00 -3.80 -11.76
N ARG A 12 -14.13 -4.52 -11.91
CA ARG A 12 -15.19 -4.18 -12.87
C ARG A 12 -16.32 -3.37 -12.22
N CYS A 13 -17.01 -3.91 -11.23
CA CYS A 13 -18.16 -3.25 -10.59
C CYS A 13 -17.84 -2.54 -9.28
N ARG A 14 -16.57 -2.54 -8.83
CA ARG A 14 -16.11 -1.94 -7.57
C ARG A 14 -16.77 -2.50 -6.30
N ASN A 15 -17.54 -3.59 -6.39
CA ASN A 15 -18.10 -4.26 -5.22
C ASN A 15 -16.98 -4.77 -4.29
N GLU A 16 -17.06 -4.39 -3.02
CA GLU A 16 -16.18 -4.87 -1.96
C GLU A 16 -16.76 -6.13 -1.34
N HIS A 17 -15.97 -7.19 -1.26
CA HIS A 17 -16.41 -8.47 -0.72
C HIS A 17 -15.21 -9.29 -0.25
N GLY A 18 -15.46 -10.24 0.65
CA GLY A 18 -14.47 -11.24 1.03
C GLY A 18 -14.37 -12.37 0.00
N GLU A 19 -13.30 -13.16 0.08
CA GLU A 19 -13.11 -14.31 -0.80
C GLU A 19 -14.23 -15.35 -0.66
N ALA A 20 -14.73 -15.53 0.57
CA ALA A 20 -15.82 -16.46 0.87
C ALA A 20 -17.17 -16.09 0.21
N SER A 21 -17.34 -14.83 -0.21
CA SER A 21 -18.56 -14.38 -0.90
C SER A 21 -18.48 -14.53 -2.42
N ARG A 22 -17.35 -15.00 -2.95
CA ARG A 22 -17.19 -15.23 -4.39
C ARG A 22 -17.97 -16.47 -4.80
N VAL A 23 -18.43 -16.48 -6.06
CA VAL A 23 -19.28 -17.55 -6.60
C VAL A 23 -18.50 -18.31 -7.66
N ASP A 24 -18.60 -19.63 -7.68
CA ASP A 24 -18.00 -20.43 -8.75
C ASP A 24 -18.91 -20.46 -9.98
N LYS A 25 -18.34 -20.09 -11.14
CA LYS A 25 -19.03 -20.19 -12.44
C LYS A 25 -18.36 -21.24 -13.31
N PRO A 26 -19.10 -22.26 -13.77
CA PRO A 26 -18.55 -23.28 -14.67
C PRO A 26 -18.13 -22.64 -15.98
N ARG A 27 -16.93 -22.98 -16.46
CA ARG A 27 -16.49 -22.67 -17.81
C ARG A 27 -17.27 -23.53 -18.80
N LYS A 28 -17.48 -23.00 -20.01
CA LYS A 28 -18.02 -23.80 -21.11
C LYS A 28 -16.98 -24.83 -21.53
N THR A 29 -17.31 -26.11 -21.43
CA THR A 29 -16.45 -27.23 -21.84
C THR A 29 -17.11 -28.05 -22.95
N LYS A 30 -16.31 -28.82 -23.69
CA LYS A 30 -16.83 -29.77 -24.68
C LYS A 30 -17.41 -31.00 -23.97
N PRO A 31 -18.39 -31.70 -24.58
CA PRO A 31 -18.91 -32.96 -24.06
C PRO A 31 -17.77 -33.97 -23.78
N GLY A 32 -17.78 -34.59 -22.59
CA GLY A 32 -16.74 -35.53 -22.15
C GLY A 32 -15.47 -34.88 -21.57
N GLY A 33 -15.40 -33.55 -21.51
CA GLY A 33 -14.29 -32.83 -20.88
C GLY A 33 -14.46 -32.67 -19.36
N ILE A 34 -13.34 -32.45 -18.66
CA ILE A 34 -13.34 -32.13 -17.22
C ILE A 34 -14.00 -30.75 -17.01
N GLN A 35 -15.01 -30.68 -16.14
CA GLN A 35 -15.64 -29.42 -15.77
C GLN A 35 -14.70 -28.59 -14.89
N ILE A 36 -14.37 -27.37 -15.36
CA ILE A 36 -13.55 -26.40 -14.62
C ILE A 36 -14.45 -25.22 -14.26
N SER A 37 -14.33 -24.68 -13.04
CA SER A 37 -15.00 -23.46 -12.60
C SER A 37 -14.01 -22.32 -12.38
N ASP A 38 -14.50 -21.09 -12.50
CA ASP A 38 -13.82 -19.89 -12.05
C ASP A 38 -14.53 -19.28 -10.86
N THR A 39 -13.77 -18.90 -9.84
CA THR A 39 -14.29 -18.12 -8.72
C THR A 39 -14.41 -16.65 -9.13
N VAL A 40 -15.61 -16.09 -9.08
CA VAL A 40 -15.93 -14.75 -9.62
C VAL A 40 -16.62 -13.83 -8.62
N CYS A 41 -16.60 -12.53 -8.94
CA CYS A 41 -17.35 -11.52 -8.21
C CYS A 41 -18.85 -11.86 -8.18
N PRO A 42 -19.51 -11.82 -7.00
CA PRO A 42 -20.92 -12.17 -6.87
C PRO A 42 -21.85 -11.22 -7.66
N CYS A 43 -21.46 -9.95 -7.82
CA CYS A 43 -22.32 -8.96 -8.48
C CYS A 43 -22.20 -8.96 -10.00
N CYS A 44 -20.99 -9.09 -10.56
CA CYS A 44 -20.76 -8.89 -12.00
C CYS A 44 -20.03 -10.04 -12.72
N GLY A 45 -19.59 -11.06 -12.01
CA GLY A 45 -18.86 -12.19 -12.61
C GLY A 45 -17.43 -11.90 -13.06
N CYS A 46 -16.84 -10.77 -12.66
CA CYS A 46 -15.43 -10.48 -12.91
C CYS A 46 -14.50 -11.43 -12.13
N LYS A 47 -13.31 -11.70 -12.68
CA LYS A 47 -12.28 -12.60 -12.12
C LYS A 47 -11.08 -11.88 -11.52
N THR A 48 -11.00 -10.56 -11.70
CA THR A 48 -9.87 -9.74 -11.24
C THR A 48 -10.31 -8.83 -10.11
N PHE A 49 -9.48 -8.76 -9.07
CA PHE A 49 -9.78 -8.04 -7.84
C PHE A 49 -8.55 -7.23 -7.38
N TYR A 50 -8.80 -6.07 -6.80
CA TYR A 50 -7.79 -5.32 -6.05
C TYR A 50 -7.71 -5.85 -4.62
N ASP A 51 -6.48 -6.03 -4.14
CA ASP A 51 -6.19 -6.41 -2.76
C ASP A 51 -6.31 -5.20 -1.84
N LEU A 52 -7.33 -5.19 -0.98
CA LEU A 52 -7.56 -4.13 0.00
C LEU A 52 -6.89 -4.39 1.35
N THR A 53 -6.01 -5.39 1.46
CA THR A 53 -5.26 -5.66 2.69
C THR A 53 -4.58 -4.37 3.14
N PRO A 54 -4.84 -3.89 4.37
CA PRO A 54 -4.26 -2.65 4.86
C PRO A 54 -2.75 -2.84 5.04
N GLN A 55 -1.99 -1.86 4.56
CA GLN A 55 -0.55 -1.77 4.71
C GLN A 55 -0.16 -0.42 5.29
N VAL A 56 1.01 -0.40 5.90
CA VAL A 56 1.67 0.76 6.49
C VAL A 56 2.93 1.02 5.71
N ALA A 57 3.19 2.30 5.44
CA ALA A 57 4.46 2.77 4.96
C ALA A 57 5.12 3.63 6.03
N TRP A 58 6.42 3.45 6.18
CA TRP A 58 7.23 4.20 7.13
C TRP A 58 8.52 4.67 6.49
N CYS A 59 9.14 5.68 7.11
CA CYS A 59 10.47 6.12 6.75
C CYS A 59 11.45 5.97 7.90
N TRP A 60 12.71 5.69 7.55
CA TRP A 60 13.85 5.70 8.45
C TRP A 60 14.50 7.09 8.52
N ALA A 61 15.37 7.33 9.50
CA ALA A 61 16.17 8.55 9.61
C ALA A 61 17.11 8.82 8.41
N SER A 62 17.35 7.81 7.57
CA SER A 62 18.05 7.93 6.28
C SER A 62 17.17 8.52 5.18
N GLY A 63 15.86 8.63 5.41
CA GLY A 63 14.86 8.96 4.40
C GLY A 63 14.35 7.75 3.62
N LEU A 64 14.89 6.55 3.84
CA LEU A 64 14.42 5.33 3.16
C LEU A 64 12.98 5.00 3.53
N ILE A 65 12.14 4.78 2.52
CA ILE A 65 10.74 4.41 2.66
C ILE A 65 10.59 2.91 2.45
N GLU A 66 9.89 2.27 3.37
CA GLU A 66 9.51 0.86 3.28
C GLU A 66 8.00 0.69 3.51
N ILE A 67 7.48 -0.45 3.07
CA ILE A 67 6.05 -0.79 3.14
C ILE A 67 5.92 -2.21 3.68
N GLY A 68 4.99 -2.40 4.61
CA GLY A 68 4.67 -3.71 5.16
C GLY A 68 3.31 -3.74 5.83
N ASP A 69 2.99 -4.86 6.45
CA ASP A 69 1.67 -5.07 7.06
C ASP A 69 1.58 -4.44 8.46
N VAL A 70 2.72 -4.30 9.15
CA VAL A 70 2.85 -3.73 10.49
C VAL A 70 4.06 -2.80 10.54
N LEU A 71 3.94 -1.68 11.27
CA LEU A 71 5.04 -0.77 11.55
C LEU A 71 6.11 -1.52 12.39
N PRO A 72 7.39 -1.54 11.97
CA PRO A 72 8.41 -2.20 12.74
C PRO A 72 8.61 -1.50 14.10
N PRO A 73 8.94 -2.27 15.16
CA PRO A 73 9.22 -1.69 16.47
C PRO A 73 10.48 -0.82 16.40
N ASP A 74 10.56 0.16 17.30
CA ASP A 74 11.74 1.00 17.45
C ASP A 74 12.96 0.13 17.75
N ASN A 75 14.10 0.46 17.12
CA ASN A 75 15.32 -0.27 17.40
C ASN A 75 15.91 0.16 18.75
N ALA A 76 16.64 -0.75 19.41
CA ALA A 76 17.29 -0.48 20.70
C ALA A 76 18.35 0.64 20.65
N GLY A 77 18.71 1.12 19.46
CA GLY A 77 19.62 2.23 19.22
C GLY A 77 18.95 3.61 19.11
N GLY A 78 17.65 3.73 19.42
CA GLY A 78 16.91 4.99 19.39
C GLY A 78 16.51 5.47 17.99
N GLY A 79 16.69 4.66 16.96
CA GLY A 79 16.16 4.89 15.62
C GLY A 79 14.78 4.25 15.46
N GLY A 80 13.75 5.08 15.46
CA GLY A 80 12.37 4.66 15.21
C GLY A 80 12.00 4.72 13.73
N ALA A 81 11.12 3.82 13.30
CA ALA A 81 10.44 3.94 12.03
C ALA A 81 9.29 4.92 12.17
N ILE A 82 9.29 6.00 11.40
CA ILE A 82 8.22 7.00 11.44
C ILE A 82 7.18 6.61 10.42
N GLU A 83 5.95 6.39 10.85
CA GLU A 83 4.84 6.13 9.94
C GLU A 83 4.55 7.36 9.06
N ILE A 84 4.51 7.16 7.75
CA ILE A 84 4.24 8.23 6.78
C ILE A 84 2.90 8.08 6.06
N ALA A 85 2.40 6.86 5.89
CA ALA A 85 1.13 6.60 5.22
C ALA A 85 0.55 5.24 5.55
N ARG A 86 -0.78 5.11 5.43
CA ARG A 86 -1.52 3.85 5.48
C ARG A 86 -2.49 3.77 4.32
N GLY A 87 -2.78 2.56 3.87
CA GLY A 87 -3.76 2.34 2.82
C GLY A 87 -3.80 0.91 2.31
N PRO A 88 -4.67 0.61 1.34
CA PRO A 88 -4.78 -0.72 0.79
C PRO A 88 -3.56 -1.06 -0.09
N LYS A 89 -3.14 -2.32 -0.05
CA LYS A 89 -1.95 -2.86 -0.74
C LYS A 89 -1.90 -2.50 -2.23
N TYR A 90 -3.03 -2.54 -2.93
CA TYR A 90 -3.06 -2.23 -4.37
C TYR A 90 -2.70 -0.77 -4.71
N ALA A 91 -2.88 0.17 -3.77
CA ALA A 91 -2.77 1.59 -4.03
C ALA A 91 -1.59 2.26 -3.31
N LEU A 92 -1.24 1.80 -2.11
CA LEU A 92 -0.26 2.46 -1.25
C LEU A 92 1.09 2.68 -1.93
N LYS A 93 1.65 1.62 -2.51
CA LYS A 93 2.95 1.68 -3.21
C LYS A 93 2.93 2.65 -4.39
N ALA A 94 1.90 2.56 -5.25
CA ALA A 94 1.79 3.41 -6.43
C ALA A 94 1.66 4.89 -6.07
N GLN A 95 0.92 5.21 -5.00
CA GLN A 95 0.83 6.59 -4.50
C GLN A 95 2.19 7.09 -4.00
N LEU A 96 2.91 6.27 -3.21
CA LEU A 96 4.24 6.62 -2.71
C LEU A 96 5.26 6.83 -3.84
N GLU A 97 5.24 6.01 -4.88
CA GLU A 97 6.13 6.16 -6.04
C GLU A 97 5.97 7.51 -6.77
N VAL A 98 4.78 8.12 -6.73
CA VAL A 98 4.51 9.43 -7.34
C VAL A 98 5.06 10.58 -6.50
N VAL A 99 5.00 10.46 -5.18
CA VAL A 99 5.34 11.55 -4.26
C VAL A 99 6.77 11.45 -3.70
N ALA A 100 7.35 10.26 -3.69
CA ALA A 100 8.68 10.00 -3.17
C ALA A 100 9.77 10.32 -4.20
N ARG A 101 10.97 10.60 -3.70
CA ARG A 101 12.17 10.68 -4.53
C ARG A 101 12.64 9.27 -4.86
N HIS A 102 12.91 9.00 -6.13
CA HIS A 102 13.49 7.73 -6.55
C HIS A 102 15.01 7.80 -6.38
N GLY A 103 15.57 6.85 -5.62
CA GLY A 103 17.01 6.73 -5.44
C GLY A 103 17.73 6.44 -6.77
N LYS A 104 18.98 6.90 -6.86
CA LYS A 104 19.85 6.76 -8.03
C LYS A 104 21.20 6.17 -7.61
N GLY A 105 21.95 5.61 -8.56
CA GLY A 105 23.26 5.01 -8.26
C GLY A 105 23.12 3.85 -7.26
N GLN A 106 23.77 3.98 -6.11
CA GLN A 106 23.74 2.96 -5.04
C GLN A 106 22.35 2.77 -4.39
N SER A 107 21.46 3.76 -4.49
CA SER A 107 20.07 3.67 -3.98
C SER A 107 19.04 3.40 -5.08
N ARG A 108 19.47 2.92 -6.25
CA ARG A 108 18.56 2.65 -7.39
C ARG A 108 17.46 1.67 -7.00
N GLY A 109 16.21 2.06 -7.27
CA GLY A 109 15.03 1.25 -6.97
C GLY A 109 14.47 1.43 -5.56
N LEU A 110 15.12 2.23 -4.71
CA LEU A 110 14.62 2.59 -3.39
C LEU A 110 13.81 3.89 -3.47
N LEU A 111 12.79 3.99 -2.61
CA LEU A 111 12.00 5.20 -2.42
C LEU A 111 12.56 5.97 -1.22
N LEU A 112 12.76 7.26 -1.39
CA LEU A 112 13.28 8.16 -0.38
C LEU A 112 12.31 9.32 -0.14
N VAL A 113 12.20 9.76 1.10
CA VAL A 113 11.51 11.01 1.45
C VAL A 113 12.31 12.18 0.87
N PRO A 114 11.73 13.03 0.01
CA PRO A 114 12.42 14.21 -0.50
C PRO A 114 12.92 15.14 0.61
N GLY A 115 14.19 15.57 0.53
CA GLY A 115 14.80 16.53 1.46
C GLY A 115 15.43 15.89 2.71
N VAL A 116 14.99 14.70 3.13
CA VAL A 116 15.58 13.98 4.27
C VAL A 116 17.01 13.47 3.99
N PRO A 117 17.32 12.81 2.86
CA PRO A 117 18.68 12.34 2.61
C PRO A 117 19.67 13.49 2.32
N GLU A 118 19.18 14.68 1.94
CA GLU A 118 19.99 15.87 1.69
C GLU A 118 20.21 16.75 2.94
N ALA A 119 19.43 16.55 4.01
CA ALA A 119 19.50 17.35 5.24
C ALA A 119 20.69 16.97 6.12
N SER A 120 21.33 17.98 6.73
CA SER A 120 22.56 17.82 7.51
C SER A 120 22.28 17.53 8.99
N SER A 121 21.19 18.07 9.53
CA SER A 121 20.81 17.88 10.93
C SER A 121 19.51 17.08 11.10
N GLN A 122 19.32 16.46 12.27
CA GLN A 122 18.07 15.76 12.59
C GLN A 122 16.85 16.69 12.57
N LYS A 123 17.04 17.95 12.97
CA LYS A 123 15.99 18.97 12.93
C LYS A 123 15.57 19.24 11.47
N GLU A 124 16.52 19.48 10.58
CA GLU A 124 16.24 19.70 9.15
C GLU A 124 15.56 18.48 8.51
N LYS A 125 15.93 17.26 8.91
CA LYS A 125 15.26 16.04 8.46
C LYS A 125 13.80 15.99 8.90
N GLY A 126 13.52 16.31 10.16
CA GLY A 126 12.16 16.42 10.68
C GLY A 126 11.34 17.49 9.95
N ASP A 127 11.93 18.67 9.74
CA ASP A 127 11.28 19.78 9.03
C ASP A 127 10.98 19.41 7.56
N ALA A 128 11.92 18.75 6.87
CA ALA A 128 11.73 18.27 5.49
C ALA A 128 10.62 17.20 5.40
N LEU A 129 10.59 16.26 6.36
CA LEU A 129 9.55 15.24 6.43
C LEU A 129 8.17 15.87 6.66
N ALA A 130 8.05 16.80 7.61
CA ALA A 130 6.81 17.49 7.91
C ALA A 130 6.31 18.31 6.69
N GLN A 131 7.22 19.00 6.00
CA GLN A 131 6.90 19.73 4.78
C GLN A 131 6.39 18.80 3.67
N TRP A 132 7.04 17.66 3.47
CA TRP A 132 6.64 16.67 2.47
C TRP A 132 5.29 16.05 2.80
N LEU A 133 5.04 15.64 4.05
CA LEU A 133 3.74 15.11 4.49
C LEU A 133 2.62 16.16 4.35
N GLY A 134 2.91 17.42 4.67
CA GLY A 134 1.99 18.54 4.46
C GLY A 134 1.64 18.73 2.98
N TRP A 135 2.61 18.55 2.08
CA TRP A 135 2.36 18.58 0.63
C TRP A 135 1.55 17.38 0.14
N CYS A 136 1.87 16.16 0.58
CA CYS A 136 1.13 14.94 0.24
C CYS A 136 -0.35 15.04 0.65
N ASN A 137 -0.63 15.62 1.82
CA ASN A 137 -1.99 15.79 2.34
C ASN A 137 -2.82 16.86 1.61
N LYS A 138 -2.25 17.66 0.70
CA LYS A 138 -3.02 18.65 -0.09
C LYS A 138 -4.06 18.01 -1.01
N ARG A 139 -3.84 16.75 -1.41
CA ARG A 139 -4.75 16.02 -2.30
C ARG A 139 -5.32 14.82 -1.55
N LYS A 140 -6.64 14.65 -1.61
CA LYS A 140 -7.29 13.43 -1.10
C LYS A 140 -7.01 12.27 -2.04
N SER A 141 -6.50 11.16 -1.52
CA SER A 141 -6.42 9.92 -2.29
C SER A 141 -7.83 9.41 -2.58
N ARG A 142 -8.06 8.98 -3.82
CA ARG A 142 -9.33 8.34 -4.23
C ARG A 142 -9.40 6.88 -3.81
N ASP A 143 -8.25 6.28 -3.52
CA ASP A 143 -8.08 4.83 -3.39
C ASP A 143 -7.96 4.36 -1.93
N GLY A 144 -8.17 5.25 -0.96
CA GLY A 144 -8.14 4.94 0.47
C GLY A 144 -6.75 5.05 1.12
N VAL A 145 -5.80 5.74 0.47
CA VAL A 145 -4.48 6.03 1.04
C VAL A 145 -4.52 7.33 1.84
N SER A 146 -4.03 7.30 3.07
CA SER A 146 -3.96 8.44 3.98
C SER A 146 -2.52 8.64 4.43
N PHE A 147 -2.02 9.86 4.30
CA PHE A 147 -0.70 10.24 4.81
C PHE A 147 -0.81 10.73 6.25
N SER A 148 0.23 10.45 7.05
CA SER A 148 0.35 10.96 8.42
C SER A 148 0.33 12.48 8.44
N ARG A 149 -0.30 13.06 9.46
CA ARG A 149 -0.39 14.52 9.64
C ARG A 149 0.64 15.07 10.63
N GLU A 150 1.15 14.21 11.50
CA GLU A 150 2.08 14.57 12.56
C GLU A 150 3.29 13.65 12.48
N VAL A 151 4.47 14.26 12.62
CA VAL A 151 5.73 13.55 12.85
C VAL A 151 5.87 13.52 14.36
N ALA A 152 5.67 12.35 14.97
CA ALA A 152 5.84 12.16 16.42
C ALA A 152 7.32 12.13 16.80
#